data_AF-A0A835NG22-F1
#
_entry.id   AF-A0A835NG22-F1
#
_cell.length_a   1.000
_cell.length_b   1.000
_cell.length_c   1.000
_cell.angle_alpha   90.00
_cell.angle_beta   90.00
_cell.angle_gamma   90.00
#
_symmetry.space_group_name_H-M   'P 1'
#
loop_
_entity.id
_entity.type
_entity.pdbx_description
1 polymer ?
#
loop_
_entity_poly.entity_id
_entity_poly.type
_entity_poly.pdbx_seq_one_letter_code
_entity_poly.pdbx_strand_id
1 'polypeptide(L)'
;MGLLHHTVVYEVDFPNVACQKATLIKGMKELSTLVRDTGGEGLGAITFSGEDYKLLGVDLSELSELERTLEEAGLNNEIPTLFIAEVVLTYMENTRSDALIQWAAEHFPQACFLVYEQVHPEDPFGHVMQQHFRQLNTALHSLAQYPDCEAQQRRFLGKGWTECSVMDMNEFFTCCIPEDEQQRMQTLEPFDEYEEWHLKCSHYFVLAASKGMEPSWTPLLPSVTVPRHAGPVWMAGSVPAAVCARLSGIPGLRRYGHHSVLIKPNVILTTGGFGEEHGQHCRMRNFHVLSRRAGYWEAACVTQNIPDKRWDTLALVVGGRTSPSTAGLGMLWLKFPESCNASGPDDIAVELVSLQPAAEAAALREQYLFVYGGRSALEPVLGDWHFLHTPDLSYTAIAVEGRVPESRHSHSACSWEGGVLIAGGLGAAEQPLGSVFLLRELEHGFQYSHTAHVHEGKLLLVGGVWFHASSVPGITVIDLMTGLCLDYVINVEHLEWPLMLHNHSSIFLRNEKELLVIGGGGNCFSFGTHLNPEPVSLSLSSILISH
;
A
#
# COMPACT_ATOMS: atom_id res chain seq x y z
N MET A 1 -38.88 21.22 0.31
CA MET A 1 -38.32 20.39 -0.78
C MET A 1 -36.84 20.21 -0.53
N GLY A 2 -36.23 19.10 -0.93
CA GLY A 2 -34.76 18.98 -1.01
C GLY A 2 -34.21 19.73 -2.23
N LEU A 3 -32.89 19.92 -2.32
CA LEU A 3 -32.29 20.70 -3.41
C LEU A 3 -32.48 20.04 -4.80
N LEU A 4 -32.61 18.72 -4.86
CA LEU A 4 -32.67 17.92 -6.11
C LEU A 4 -34.11 17.60 -6.59
N HIS A 5 -35.13 18.31 -6.10
CA HIS A 5 -36.55 18.00 -6.40
C HIS A 5 -37.03 18.34 -7.82
N HIS A 6 -36.11 18.74 -8.70
CA HIS A 6 -36.33 18.99 -10.14
C HIS A 6 -35.26 18.28 -11.01
N THR A 7 -34.51 17.34 -10.44
CA THR A 7 -33.48 16.58 -11.15
C THR A 7 -34.10 15.34 -11.80
N VAL A 8 -33.95 15.21 -13.12
CA VAL A 8 -34.25 13.97 -13.86
C VAL A 8 -32.94 13.18 -14.01
N VAL A 9 -32.96 11.90 -13.67
CA VAL A 9 -31.81 11.01 -13.76
C VAL A 9 -31.87 10.21 -15.07
N TYR A 10 -30.78 10.23 -15.84
CA TYR A 10 -30.59 9.40 -17.02
C TYR A 10 -29.44 8.44 -16.73
N GLU A 11 -29.73 7.14 -16.76
CA GLU A 11 -28.74 6.08 -16.63
C GLU A 11 -28.54 5.40 -17.99
N VAL A 12 -27.29 5.11 -18.36
CA VAL A 12 -26.93 4.48 -19.64
C VAL A 12 -25.96 3.34 -19.39
N ASP A 13 -26.28 2.16 -19.91
CA ASP A 13 -25.44 0.96 -19.87
C ASP A 13 -25.70 0.14 -21.15
N PHE A 14 -24.91 -0.90 -21.40
CA PHE A 14 -25.14 -1.83 -22.51
C PHE A 14 -26.58 -2.39 -22.49
N PRO A 15 -27.19 -2.63 -23.66
CA PRO A 15 -28.58 -3.09 -23.78
C PRO A 15 -28.96 -4.27 -22.87
N ASN A 16 -28.06 -5.24 -22.68
CA ASN A 16 -28.29 -6.41 -21.84
C ASN A 16 -28.36 -6.07 -20.33
N VAL A 17 -27.52 -5.15 -19.86
CA VAL A 17 -27.47 -4.74 -18.45
C VAL A 17 -28.68 -3.87 -18.13
N ALA A 18 -28.97 -2.88 -18.99
CA ALA A 18 -30.15 -2.04 -18.90
C ALA A 18 -31.46 -2.86 -18.87
N CYS A 19 -31.62 -3.84 -19.77
CA CYS A 19 -32.78 -4.74 -19.78
C CYS A 19 -32.91 -5.57 -18.48
N GLN A 20 -31.80 -6.08 -17.93
CA GLN A 20 -31.81 -6.83 -16.68
C GLN A 20 -32.19 -5.93 -15.49
N LYS A 21 -31.62 -4.73 -15.40
CA LYS A 21 -31.93 -3.76 -14.34
C LYS A 21 -33.37 -3.28 -14.42
N ALA A 22 -33.88 -2.98 -15.62
CA ALA A 22 -35.29 -2.66 -15.84
C ALA A 22 -36.24 -3.78 -15.37
N THR A 23 -35.86 -5.05 -15.61
CA THR A 23 -36.62 -6.22 -15.15
C THR A 23 -36.65 -6.32 -13.62
N LEU A 24 -35.52 -6.06 -12.95
CA LEU A 24 -35.43 -6.04 -11.48
C LEU A 24 -36.26 -4.89 -10.87
N ILE A 25 -36.17 -3.68 -11.43
CA ILE A 25 -36.97 -2.51 -11.01
C ILE A 25 -38.47 -2.80 -11.10
N LYS A 26 -38.93 -3.37 -12.23
CA LYS A 26 -40.34 -3.74 -12.43
C LYS A 26 -40.78 -4.91 -11.53
N GLY A 27 -39.89 -5.84 -11.22
CA GLY A 27 -40.15 -6.95 -10.30
C GLY A 27 -40.24 -6.55 -8.82
N MET A 28 -39.61 -5.45 -8.41
CA MET A 28 -39.54 -5.00 -7.02
C MET A 28 -40.43 -3.78 -6.78
N LYS A 29 -41.56 -3.97 -6.11
CA LYS A 29 -42.56 -2.91 -5.83
C LYS A 29 -41.95 -1.66 -5.20
N GLU A 30 -40.96 -1.82 -4.32
CA GLU A 30 -40.30 -0.70 -3.65
C GLU A 30 -39.51 0.17 -4.64
N LEU A 31 -38.78 -0.44 -5.57
CA LEU A 31 -38.05 0.25 -6.63
C LEU A 31 -39.01 0.91 -7.63
N SER A 32 -40.00 0.17 -8.16
CA SER A 32 -40.97 0.74 -9.12
C SER A 32 -41.85 1.84 -8.52
N THR A 33 -42.10 1.83 -7.20
CA THR A 33 -42.73 2.96 -6.49
C THR A 33 -41.77 4.16 -6.38
N LEU A 34 -40.48 3.92 -6.08
CA LEU A 34 -39.47 4.98 -5.93
C LEU A 34 -39.24 5.75 -7.24
N VAL A 35 -39.03 5.04 -8.36
CA VAL A 35 -38.82 5.66 -9.69
C VAL A 35 -40.13 6.10 -10.37
N ARG A 36 -41.28 5.85 -9.73
CA ARG A 36 -42.64 6.11 -10.24
C ARG A 36 -42.84 5.53 -11.64
N ASP A 37 -42.83 4.20 -11.73
CA ASP A 37 -43.09 3.47 -12.97
C ASP A 37 -44.41 3.92 -13.60
N THR A 38 -44.33 4.39 -14.85
CA THR A 38 -45.48 4.87 -15.63
C THR A 38 -46.32 3.73 -16.21
N GLY A 39 -45.86 2.48 -16.10
CA GLY A 39 -46.49 1.29 -16.67
C GLY A 39 -46.20 1.09 -18.15
N GLY A 40 -45.33 1.90 -18.76
CA GLY A 40 -44.93 1.77 -20.16
C GLY A 40 -44.05 0.55 -20.43
N GLU A 41 -44.27 -0.11 -21.56
CA GLU A 41 -43.25 -0.98 -22.17
C GLU A 41 -42.13 -0.10 -22.76
N GLY A 42 -40.89 -0.60 -22.69
CA GLY A 42 -39.72 0.14 -23.18
C GLY A 42 -39.73 0.29 -24.70
N LEU A 43 -39.36 1.46 -25.21
CA LEU A 43 -39.34 1.76 -26.65
C LEU A 43 -37.90 1.71 -27.17
N GLY A 44 -37.57 0.68 -27.95
CA GLY A 44 -36.24 0.52 -28.54
C GLY A 44 -35.15 0.46 -27.47
N ALA A 45 -34.22 1.42 -27.50
CA ALA A 45 -33.15 1.54 -26.53
C ALA A 45 -33.59 2.14 -25.17
N ILE A 46 -34.79 2.73 -25.06
CA ILE A 46 -35.34 3.22 -23.79
C ILE A 46 -35.94 2.03 -23.02
N THR A 47 -35.12 1.36 -22.20
CA THR A 47 -35.52 0.14 -21.48
C THR A 47 -36.48 0.39 -20.30
N PHE A 48 -36.39 1.57 -19.68
CA PHE A 48 -37.30 2.00 -18.61
C PHE A 48 -37.53 3.53 -18.64
N SER A 49 -38.76 3.96 -18.33
CA SER A 49 -39.14 5.38 -18.24
C SER A 49 -40.13 5.59 -17.09
N GLY A 50 -39.61 6.05 -15.95
CA GLY A 50 -40.40 6.58 -14.83
C GLY A 50 -40.69 8.07 -15.01
N GLU A 51 -41.15 8.73 -13.95
CA GLU A 51 -41.31 10.20 -13.96
C GLU A 51 -39.94 10.89 -14.02
N ASP A 52 -39.16 10.76 -12.94
CA ASP A 52 -37.87 11.45 -12.74
C ASP A 52 -36.63 10.56 -13.08
N TYR A 53 -36.82 9.37 -13.65
CA TYR A 53 -35.74 8.41 -13.94
C TYR A 53 -35.92 7.68 -15.30
N LYS A 54 -34.87 7.68 -16.13
CA LYS A 54 -34.78 6.99 -17.43
C LYS A 54 -33.60 6.01 -17.43
N LEU A 55 -33.77 4.84 -18.05
CA LEU A 55 -32.70 3.84 -18.21
C LEU A 55 -32.57 3.44 -19.69
N LEU A 56 -31.40 3.70 -20.26
CA LEU A 56 -31.10 3.54 -21.68
C LEU A 56 -30.12 2.38 -21.89
N GLY A 57 -30.45 1.51 -22.84
CA GLY A 57 -29.62 0.41 -23.29
C GLY A 57 -28.86 0.82 -24.54
N VAL A 58 -27.68 1.41 -24.39
CA VAL A 58 -26.85 1.97 -25.49
C VAL A 58 -25.37 1.71 -25.22
N ASP A 59 -24.61 1.39 -26.27
CA ASP A 59 -23.15 1.40 -26.20
C ASP A 59 -22.64 2.84 -26.17
N LEU A 60 -21.99 3.24 -25.07
CA LEU A 60 -21.46 4.59 -24.84
C LEU A 60 -20.44 5.06 -25.89
N SER A 61 -19.94 4.18 -26.75
CA SER A 61 -19.05 4.54 -27.85
C SER A 61 -19.74 4.80 -29.19
N GLU A 62 -21.00 4.41 -29.35
CA GLU A 62 -21.79 4.65 -30.56
C GLU A 62 -22.60 5.96 -30.41
N LEU A 63 -21.87 7.08 -30.35
CA LEU A 63 -22.37 8.39 -29.90
C LEU A 63 -23.65 8.88 -30.61
N SER A 64 -23.81 8.61 -31.91
CA SER A 64 -25.02 9.01 -32.66
C SER A 64 -26.28 8.23 -32.27
N GLU A 65 -26.14 7.06 -31.64
CA GLU A 65 -27.26 6.35 -31.01
C GLU A 65 -27.52 6.87 -29.60
N LEU A 66 -26.46 7.18 -28.83
CA LEU A 66 -26.55 7.79 -27.50
C LEU A 66 -27.31 9.13 -27.55
N GLU A 67 -26.90 10.03 -28.44
CA GLU A 67 -27.52 11.34 -28.63
C GLU A 67 -29.00 11.23 -29.01
N ARG A 68 -29.31 10.48 -30.08
CA ARG A 68 -30.68 10.23 -30.53
C ARG A 68 -31.57 9.67 -29.41
N THR A 69 -31.08 8.69 -28.65
CA THR A 69 -31.90 8.03 -27.63
C THR A 69 -32.00 8.86 -26.34
N LEU A 70 -31.06 9.77 -26.04
CA LEU A 70 -31.24 10.78 -25.01
C LEU A 70 -32.29 11.84 -25.41
N GLU A 71 -32.29 12.29 -26.67
CA GLU A 71 -33.34 13.17 -27.21
C GLU A 71 -34.72 12.49 -27.18
N GLU A 72 -34.82 11.23 -27.65
CA GLU A 72 -36.05 10.42 -27.60
C GLU A 72 -36.55 10.19 -26.16
N ALA A 73 -35.64 10.14 -25.17
CA ALA A 73 -35.96 10.05 -23.75
C ALA A 73 -36.34 11.41 -23.11
N GLY A 74 -36.25 12.51 -23.84
CA GLY A 74 -36.65 13.85 -23.41
C GLY A 74 -35.55 14.66 -22.70
N LEU A 75 -34.27 14.34 -22.92
CA LEU A 75 -33.17 15.15 -22.40
C LEU A 75 -33.19 16.55 -23.03
N ASN A 76 -32.91 17.58 -22.22
CA ASN A 76 -32.72 18.94 -22.68
C ASN A 76 -31.32 19.41 -22.28
N ASN A 77 -30.44 19.60 -23.25
CA ASN A 77 -29.04 19.97 -23.09
C ASN A 77 -28.82 21.41 -22.62
N GLU A 78 -29.82 22.29 -22.72
CA GLU A 78 -29.82 23.65 -22.15
C GLU A 78 -29.98 23.65 -20.61
N ILE A 79 -30.19 22.49 -19.98
CA ILE A 79 -30.28 22.36 -18.51
C ILE A 79 -28.90 21.98 -17.94
N PRO A 80 -28.45 22.61 -16.83
CA PRO A 80 -27.22 22.24 -16.13
C PRO A 80 -27.13 20.73 -15.85
N THR A 81 -26.19 20.06 -16.50
CA THR A 81 -26.10 18.59 -16.55
C THR A 81 -24.87 18.07 -15.78
N LEU A 82 -25.06 17.01 -14.99
CA LEU A 82 -24.00 16.30 -14.27
C LEU A 82 -23.78 14.92 -14.89
N PHE A 83 -22.62 14.69 -15.48
CA PHE A 83 -22.17 13.37 -15.92
C PHE A 83 -21.41 12.69 -14.79
N ILE A 84 -21.59 11.37 -14.65
CA ILE A 84 -20.88 10.55 -13.67
C ILE A 84 -20.37 9.30 -14.39
N ALA A 85 -19.05 9.07 -14.36
CA ALA A 85 -18.41 7.83 -14.81
C ALA A 85 -17.64 7.19 -13.65
N GLU A 86 -18.28 6.24 -12.99
CA GLU A 86 -17.69 5.45 -11.91
C GLU A 86 -17.15 4.13 -12.50
N VAL A 87 -15.84 4.10 -12.83
CA VAL A 87 -15.16 2.97 -13.47
C VAL A 87 -15.80 2.55 -14.81
N VAL A 88 -15.84 3.47 -15.79
CA VAL A 88 -16.54 3.27 -17.09
C VAL A 88 -15.65 3.55 -18.30
N LEU A 89 -15.14 4.78 -18.42
CA LEU A 89 -14.27 5.25 -19.51
C LEU A 89 -12.96 4.45 -19.56
N THR A 90 -12.53 3.93 -18.42
CA THR A 90 -11.36 3.06 -18.24
C THR A 90 -11.39 1.82 -19.13
N TYR A 91 -12.57 1.24 -19.39
CA TYR A 91 -12.74 0.05 -20.22
C TYR A 91 -12.94 0.35 -21.71
N MET A 92 -13.16 1.62 -22.09
CA MET A 92 -13.35 2.02 -23.48
C MET A 92 -12.00 2.28 -24.17
N GLU A 93 -11.88 1.95 -25.46
CA GLU A 93 -10.74 2.41 -26.28
C GLU A 93 -10.54 3.92 -26.10
N ASN A 94 -9.29 4.39 -25.95
CA ASN A 94 -9.02 5.80 -25.59
C ASN A 94 -9.69 6.78 -26.55
N THR A 95 -9.72 6.45 -27.85
CA THR A 95 -10.39 7.20 -28.92
C THR A 95 -11.91 7.29 -28.74
N ARG A 96 -12.56 6.23 -28.24
CA ARG A 96 -14.00 6.16 -27.98
C ARG A 96 -14.38 6.98 -26.74
N SER A 97 -13.68 6.78 -25.61
CA SER A 97 -13.94 7.58 -24.39
C SER A 97 -13.55 9.05 -24.56
N ASP A 98 -12.51 9.36 -25.33
CA ASP A 98 -12.17 10.74 -25.71
C ASP A 98 -13.27 11.43 -26.50
N ALA A 99 -13.88 10.72 -27.45
CA ALA A 99 -14.98 11.24 -28.25
C ALA A 99 -16.21 11.51 -27.38
N LEU A 100 -16.51 10.65 -26.39
CA LEU A 100 -17.57 10.86 -25.41
C LEU A 100 -17.33 12.10 -24.51
N ILE A 101 -16.10 12.27 -24.00
CA ILE A 101 -15.72 13.45 -23.19
C ILE A 101 -15.86 14.74 -23.99
N GLN A 102 -15.46 14.72 -25.26
CA GLN A 102 -15.57 15.87 -26.17
C GLN A 102 -17.02 16.14 -26.57
N TRP A 103 -17.80 15.10 -26.90
CA TRP A 103 -19.22 15.21 -27.20
C TRP A 103 -19.99 15.86 -26.04
N ALA A 104 -19.74 15.43 -24.80
CA ALA A 104 -20.35 16.02 -23.60
C ALA A 104 -19.93 17.50 -23.42
N ALA A 105 -18.68 17.86 -23.75
CA ALA A 105 -18.23 19.25 -23.74
C ALA A 105 -18.85 20.09 -24.88
N GLU A 106 -19.13 19.51 -26.05
CA GLU A 106 -19.65 20.24 -27.21
C GLU A 106 -21.16 20.49 -27.09
N HIS A 107 -21.93 19.48 -26.69
CA HIS A 107 -23.40 19.51 -26.76
C HIS A 107 -24.07 20.19 -25.55
N PHE A 108 -23.38 20.33 -24.42
CA PHE A 108 -23.94 20.90 -23.20
C PHE A 108 -23.27 22.26 -22.90
N PRO A 109 -24.03 23.38 -22.89
CA PRO A 109 -23.48 24.70 -22.56
C PRO A 109 -23.04 24.82 -21.10
N GLN A 110 -23.78 24.15 -20.20
CA GLN A 110 -23.60 24.17 -18.75
C GLN A 110 -23.51 22.74 -18.22
N ALA A 111 -22.31 22.30 -17.82
CA ALA A 111 -22.09 20.92 -17.41
C ALA A 111 -20.96 20.73 -16.40
N CYS A 112 -20.98 19.58 -15.73
CA CYS A 112 -19.83 19.01 -15.03
C CYS A 112 -19.70 17.51 -15.35
N PHE A 113 -18.47 17.02 -15.42
CA PHE A 113 -18.15 15.61 -15.53
C PHE A 113 -17.39 15.15 -14.28
N LEU A 114 -17.96 14.19 -13.55
CA LEU A 114 -17.31 13.48 -12.45
C LEU A 114 -16.79 12.12 -12.94
N VAL A 115 -15.56 11.78 -12.58
CA VAL A 115 -14.92 10.51 -12.91
C VAL A 115 -14.29 9.91 -11.66
N TYR A 116 -14.47 8.60 -11.44
CA TYR A 116 -13.71 7.81 -10.46
C TYR A 116 -13.14 6.57 -11.14
N GLU A 117 -11.82 6.55 -11.37
CA GLU A 117 -11.15 5.51 -12.17
C GLU A 117 -9.72 5.22 -11.66
N GLN A 118 -9.04 4.26 -12.29
CA GLN A 118 -7.69 3.85 -11.96
C GLN A 118 -6.61 4.77 -12.56
N VAL A 119 -5.46 4.85 -11.90
CA VAL A 119 -4.20 5.48 -12.36
C VAL A 119 -2.99 4.61 -11.98
N HIS A 120 -1.80 5.05 -12.39
CA HIS A 120 -0.48 4.50 -12.06
C HIS A 120 -0.26 3.03 -12.49
N PRO A 121 -0.27 2.74 -13.81
CA PRO A 121 -0.11 1.38 -14.33
C PRO A 121 1.27 0.74 -14.07
N GLU A 122 2.33 1.53 -13.94
CA GLU A 122 3.72 1.05 -14.07
C GLU A 122 4.36 0.52 -12.77
N ASP A 123 3.77 0.78 -11.61
CA ASP A 123 4.31 0.39 -10.30
C ASP A 123 3.99 -1.10 -9.96
N PRO A 124 4.61 -1.68 -8.90
CA PRO A 124 4.35 -3.07 -8.51
C PRO A 124 2.87 -3.44 -8.31
N PHE A 125 2.07 -2.57 -7.68
CA PHE A 125 0.63 -2.73 -7.47
C PHE A 125 -0.14 -2.44 -8.75
N GLY A 126 0.22 -1.38 -9.48
CA GLY A 126 -0.31 -1.06 -10.80
C GLY A 126 -0.20 -2.23 -11.79
N HIS A 127 0.90 -2.97 -11.74
CA HIS A 127 1.10 -4.17 -12.55
C HIS A 127 0.15 -5.32 -12.17
N VAL A 128 -0.02 -5.61 -10.87
CA VAL A 128 -0.97 -6.63 -10.39
C VAL A 128 -2.41 -6.26 -10.77
N MET A 129 -2.79 -4.99 -10.59
CA MET A 129 -4.09 -4.46 -10.99
C MET A 129 -4.33 -4.67 -12.49
N GLN A 130 -3.42 -4.24 -13.35
CA GLN A 130 -3.53 -4.44 -14.79
C GLN A 130 -3.59 -5.94 -15.17
N GLN A 131 -2.82 -6.80 -14.50
CA GLN A 131 -2.83 -8.24 -14.75
C GLN A 131 -4.18 -8.88 -14.40
N HIS A 132 -4.77 -8.52 -13.25
CA HIS A 132 -6.09 -8.99 -12.83
C HIS A 132 -7.17 -8.63 -13.87
N PHE A 133 -7.25 -7.35 -14.26
CA PHE A 133 -8.20 -6.89 -15.27
C PHE A 133 -7.99 -7.53 -16.66
N ARG A 134 -6.74 -7.83 -17.05
CA ARG A 134 -6.45 -8.63 -18.25
C ARG A 134 -6.93 -10.09 -18.14
N GLN A 135 -6.74 -10.74 -16.99
CA GLN A 135 -7.19 -12.12 -16.74
C GLN A 135 -8.73 -12.25 -16.78
N LEU A 136 -9.45 -11.20 -16.38
CA LEU A 136 -10.92 -11.11 -16.48
C LEU A 136 -11.43 -10.73 -17.89
N ASN A 137 -10.53 -10.42 -18.84
CA ASN A 137 -10.85 -9.90 -20.19
C ASN A 137 -11.52 -8.51 -20.17
N THR A 138 -11.30 -7.72 -19.12
CA THR A 138 -11.85 -6.38 -18.90
C THR A 138 -10.70 -5.38 -18.73
N ALA A 139 -9.85 -5.26 -19.76
CA ALA A 139 -8.61 -4.51 -19.68
C ALA A 139 -8.83 -3.00 -19.45
N LEU A 140 -7.94 -2.37 -18.68
CA LEU A 140 -7.97 -0.93 -18.42
C LEU A 140 -7.25 -0.19 -19.57
N HIS A 141 -8.02 0.23 -20.57
CA HIS A 141 -7.54 0.91 -21.79
C HIS A 141 -7.09 2.35 -21.52
N SER A 142 -7.77 3.10 -20.64
CA SER A 142 -7.45 4.51 -20.33
C SER A 142 -6.00 4.70 -19.90
N LEU A 143 -5.46 3.78 -19.09
CA LEU A 143 -4.09 3.80 -18.56
C LEU A 143 -2.99 3.86 -19.63
N ALA A 144 -3.25 3.34 -20.84
CA ALA A 144 -2.26 3.31 -21.93
C ALA A 144 -1.94 4.69 -22.54
N GLN A 145 -2.75 5.71 -22.26
CA GLN A 145 -2.53 7.10 -22.69
C GLN A 145 -2.66 8.11 -21.54
N TYR A 146 -3.38 7.74 -20.48
CA TYR A 146 -3.64 8.57 -19.31
C TYR A 146 -3.24 7.84 -18.01
N PRO A 147 -1.92 7.62 -17.80
CA PRO A 147 -1.41 6.79 -16.71
C PRO A 147 -1.42 7.49 -15.34
N ASP A 148 -1.75 8.78 -15.27
CA ASP A 148 -1.67 9.59 -14.06
C ASP A 148 -2.71 10.72 -14.04
N CYS A 149 -2.89 11.33 -12.87
CA CYS A 149 -3.86 12.42 -12.66
C CYS A 149 -3.58 13.65 -13.53
N GLU A 150 -2.33 14.00 -13.82
CA GLU A 150 -1.98 15.14 -14.68
C GLU A 150 -2.38 14.87 -16.13
N ALA A 151 -2.17 13.64 -16.61
CA ALA A 151 -2.61 13.19 -17.92
C ALA A 151 -4.15 13.19 -18.05
N GLN A 152 -4.89 12.77 -17.02
CA GLN A 152 -6.35 12.91 -16.99
C GLN A 152 -6.81 14.38 -16.92
N GLN A 153 -6.11 15.25 -16.19
CA GLN A 153 -6.42 16.68 -16.17
C GLN A 153 -6.20 17.32 -17.55
N ARG A 154 -5.05 17.04 -18.19
CA ARG A 154 -4.73 17.46 -19.56
C ARG A 154 -5.72 16.90 -20.58
N ARG A 155 -6.21 15.67 -20.40
CA ARG A 155 -7.23 15.04 -21.23
C ARG A 155 -8.51 15.87 -21.25
N PHE A 156 -9.14 16.13 -20.11
CA PHE A 156 -10.40 16.86 -20.05
C PHE A 156 -10.27 18.29 -20.60
N LEU A 157 -9.23 19.03 -20.20
CA LEU A 157 -8.97 20.38 -20.70
C LEU A 157 -8.74 20.39 -22.23
N GLY A 158 -8.03 19.38 -22.76
CA GLY A 158 -7.81 19.19 -24.20
C GLY A 158 -9.05 18.76 -24.99
N LYS A 159 -10.18 18.49 -24.33
CA LYS A 159 -11.46 18.07 -24.93
C LYS A 159 -12.58 19.10 -24.75
N GLY A 160 -12.25 20.34 -24.40
CA GLY A 160 -13.20 21.47 -24.37
C GLY A 160 -13.82 21.78 -23.00
N TRP A 161 -13.39 21.10 -21.94
CA TRP A 161 -13.74 21.48 -20.56
C TRP A 161 -12.93 22.70 -20.11
N THR A 162 -13.56 23.68 -19.47
CA THR A 162 -12.90 24.96 -19.14
C THR A 162 -12.12 24.91 -17.83
N GLU A 163 -12.57 24.09 -16.87
CA GLU A 163 -11.88 23.84 -15.61
C GLU A 163 -11.78 22.32 -15.41
N CYS A 164 -10.70 21.87 -14.76
CA CYS A 164 -10.54 20.47 -14.37
C CYS A 164 -9.74 20.38 -13.08
N SER A 165 -10.29 19.66 -12.11
CA SER A 165 -9.70 19.41 -10.80
C SER A 165 -9.63 17.90 -10.57
N VAL A 166 -8.54 17.42 -9.98
CA VAL A 166 -8.26 15.98 -9.82
C VAL A 166 -7.42 15.75 -8.57
N MET A 167 -7.70 14.64 -7.89
CA MET A 167 -6.98 14.18 -6.71
C MET A 167 -6.98 12.66 -6.62
N ASP A 168 -5.91 12.08 -6.07
CA ASP A 168 -5.89 10.66 -5.71
C ASP A 168 -6.79 10.40 -4.47
N MET A 169 -7.10 9.14 -4.15
CA MET A 169 -8.01 8.86 -3.04
C MET A 169 -7.37 9.05 -1.65
N ASN A 170 -6.04 9.17 -1.53
CA ASN A 170 -5.38 9.57 -0.29
C ASN A 170 -5.51 11.10 -0.09
N GLU A 171 -5.35 11.90 -1.15
CA GLU A 171 -5.67 13.34 -1.15
C GLU A 171 -7.16 13.54 -0.80
N PHE A 172 -8.08 12.79 -1.41
CA PHE A 172 -9.52 12.89 -1.13
C PHE A 172 -9.86 12.53 0.32
N PHE A 173 -9.39 11.38 0.82
CA PHE A 173 -9.64 10.96 2.20
C PHE A 173 -9.10 12.01 3.20
N THR A 174 -7.89 12.49 2.98
CA THR A 174 -7.21 13.45 3.88
C THR A 174 -7.82 14.86 3.83
N CYS A 175 -8.17 15.36 2.64
CA CYS A 175 -8.53 16.77 2.44
C CYS A 175 -10.04 17.06 2.37
N CYS A 176 -10.86 16.05 2.03
CA CYS A 176 -12.29 16.21 1.78
C CYS A 176 -13.20 15.51 2.80
N ILE A 177 -12.70 14.52 3.56
CA ILE A 177 -13.45 13.87 4.64
C ILE A 177 -13.14 14.55 5.98
N PRO A 178 -14.14 15.05 6.74
CA PRO A 178 -13.93 15.61 8.07
C PRO A 178 -13.26 14.65 9.06
N GLU A 179 -12.45 15.17 9.98
CA GLU A 179 -11.70 14.36 10.95
C GLU A 179 -12.61 13.48 11.83
N ASP A 180 -13.79 13.98 12.21
CA ASP A 180 -14.77 13.23 12.99
C ASP A 180 -15.40 12.08 12.17
N GLU A 181 -15.51 12.22 10.85
CA GLU A 181 -15.95 11.14 9.96
C GLU A 181 -14.83 10.12 9.70
N GLN A 182 -13.57 10.56 9.58
CA GLN A 182 -12.40 9.66 9.52
C GLN A 182 -12.30 8.82 10.80
N GLN A 183 -12.37 9.46 11.97
CA GLN A 183 -12.40 8.78 13.27
C GLN A 183 -13.61 7.83 13.38
N ARG A 184 -14.79 8.24 12.90
CA ARG A 184 -15.97 7.35 12.87
C ARG A 184 -15.72 6.12 12.01
N MET A 185 -15.16 6.26 10.81
CA MET A 185 -14.82 5.15 9.92
C MET A 185 -13.86 4.16 10.58
N GLN A 186 -12.81 4.64 11.25
CA GLN A 186 -11.84 3.82 12.00
C GLN A 186 -12.46 3.00 13.14
N THR A 187 -13.67 3.35 13.62
CA THR A 187 -14.40 2.59 14.65
C THR A 187 -15.39 1.55 14.12
N LEU A 188 -15.62 1.49 12.80
CA LEU A 188 -16.63 0.59 12.21
C LEU A 188 -16.21 -0.89 12.27
N GLU A 189 -14.96 -1.17 11.93
CA GLU A 189 -14.39 -2.52 12.00
C GLU A 189 -12.88 -2.49 12.31
N PRO A 190 -12.31 -3.53 12.94
CA PRO A 190 -10.87 -3.55 13.23
C PRO A 190 -10.04 -3.67 11.94
N PHE A 191 -9.30 -2.63 11.60
CA PHE A 191 -8.51 -2.54 10.36
C PHE A 191 -6.99 -2.51 10.63
N ASP A 192 -6.21 -3.22 9.79
CA ASP A 192 -4.74 -3.19 9.85
C ASP A 192 -3.99 -3.53 8.53
N GLU A 193 -4.64 -3.35 7.36
CA GLU A 193 -4.06 -3.52 6.01
C GLU A 193 -3.73 -2.14 5.39
N TYR A 194 -2.97 -1.33 6.13
CA TYR A 194 -2.74 0.09 5.81
C TYR A 194 -1.87 0.31 4.58
N GLU A 195 -0.84 -0.52 4.45
CA GLU A 195 0.02 -0.60 3.27
C GLU A 195 -0.82 -0.87 2.01
N GLU A 196 -1.76 -1.81 2.09
CA GLU A 196 -2.69 -2.17 1.03
C GLU A 196 -3.74 -1.09 0.72
N TRP A 197 -4.34 -0.47 1.74
CA TRP A 197 -5.33 0.61 1.59
C TRP A 197 -4.74 1.84 0.90
N HIS A 198 -3.59 2.34 1.37
CA HIS A 198 -2.99 3.52 0.78
C HIS A 198 -2.45 3.26 -0.64
N LEU A 199 -1.96 2.04 -0.94
CA LEU A 199 -1.63 1.64 -2.31
C LEU A 199 -2.88 1.63 -3.20
N LYS A 200 -4.00 1.04 -2.75
CA LYS A 200 -5.28 1.12 -3.46
C LYS A 200 -5.71 2.57 -3.69
N CYS A 201 -5.49 3.45 -2.73
CA CYS A 201 -5.92 4.84 -2.81
C CYS A 201 -5.00 5.73 -3.66
N SER A 202 -3.72 5.40 -3.81
CA SER A 202 -2.84 6.03 -4.83
C SER A 202 -3.23 5.58 -6.26
N HIS A 203 -3.73 4.36 -6.42
CA HIS A 203 -4.07 3.78 -7.73
C HIS A 203 -5.49 4.11 -8.22
N TYR A 204 -6.24 4.94 -7.50
CA TYR A 204 -7.54 5.45 -7.91
C TYR A 204 -7.58 6.97 -7.73
N PHE A 205 -8.30 7.65 -8.61
CA PHE A 205 -8.49 9.10 -8.55
C PHE A 205 -9.97 9.47 -8.58
N VAL A 206 -10.29 10.66 -8.10
CA VAL A 206 -11.53 11.36 -8.42
C VAL A 206 -11.22 12.66 -9.17
N LEU A 207 -11.96 12.92 -10.25
CA LEU A 207 -11.82 14.09 -11.11
C LEU A 207 -13.17 14.78 -11.28
N ALA A 208 -13.14 16.11 -11.29
CA ALA A 208 -14.27 16.98 -11.57
C ALA A 208 -13.86 18.04 -12.59
N ALA A 209 -14.43 17.94 -13.80
CA ALA A 209 -14.27 18.92 -14.87
C ALA A 209 -15.55 19.74 -15.03
N SER A 210 -15.45 21.05 -15.29
CA SER A 210 -16.60 21.97 -15.36
C SER A 210 -16.60 22.80 -16.66
N LYS A 211 -17.80 23.17 -17.12
CA LYS A 211 -18.03 24.07 -18.26
C LYS A 211 -19.26 24.96 -18.01
N GLY A 212 -19.11 26.26 -18.24
CA GLY A 212 -20.24 27.21 -18.25
C GLY A 212 -20.88 27.49 -16.88
N MET A 213 -20.17 27.20 -15.78
CA MET A 213 -20.62 27.48 -14.41
C MET A 213 -20.21 28.89 -13.97
N GLU A 214 -21.16 29.68 -13.45
CA GLU A 214 -20.87 30.94 -12.74
C GLU A 214 -21.56 30.93 -11.36
N PRO A 215 -20.81 31.08 -10.23
CA PRO A 215 -19.35 31.06 -10.14
C PRO A 215 -18.76 29.70 -10.57
N SER A 216 -17.44 29.68 -10.78
CA SER A 216 -16.70 28.47 -11.14
C SER A 216 -16.91 27.34 -10.11
N TRP A 217 -17.27 26.15 -10.59
CA TRP A 217 -17.49 25.00 -9.72
C TRP A 217 -16.26 24.08 -9.71
N THR A 218 -15.51 24.17 -8.62
CA THR A 218 -14.28 23.42 -8.36
C THR A 218 -14.42 22.62 -7.06
N PRO A 219 -15.17 21.49 -7.06
CA PRO A 219 -15.50 20.76 -5.83
C PRO A 219 -14.29 20.06 -5.18
N LEU A 220 -13.25 19.75 -5.96
CA LEU A 220 -12.05 19.05 -5.51
C LEU A 220 -10.90 20.03 -5.21
N LEU A 221 -11.20 21.16 -4.57
CA LEU A 221 -10.18 22.05 -4.00
C LEU A 221 -9.76 21.54 -2.62
N PRO A 222 -8.45 21.31 -2.37
CA PRO A 222 -7.97 20.98 -1.03
C PRO A 222 -8.31 22.08 -0.02
N SER A 223 -8.92 21.68 1.10
CA SER A 223 -9.20 22.55 2.25
C SER A 223 -7.91 23.04 2.94
N VAL A 224 -6.83 22.27 2.78
CA VAL A 224 -5.47 22.56 3.25
C VAL A 224 -4.53 22.45 2.06
N THR A 225 -3.59 23.39 1.91
CA THR A 225 -2.50 23.27 0.94
C THR A 225 -1.48 22.25 1.43
N VAL A 226 -1.76 20.96 1.20
CA VAL A 226 -0.73 19.90 1.26
C VAL A 226 0.41 20.32 0.33
N PRO A 227 1.67 20.29 0.77
CA PRO A 227 2.81 20.56 -0.11
C PRO A 227 2.91 19.46 -1.17
N ARG A 228 2.26 19.67 -2.32
CA ARG A 228 2.54 18.89 -3.53
C ARG A 228 4.02 19.07 -3.85
N HIS A 229 4.83 18.03 -3.63
CA HIS A 229 6.25 18.00 -3.94
C HIS A 229 6.43 17.96 -5.48
N ALA A 230 6.17 19.11 -6.09
CA ALA A 230 6.07 19.30 -7.53
C ALA A 230 7.44 19.34 -8.22
N GLY A 231 8.10 18.18 -8.23
CA GLY A 231 9.29 17.91 -9.01
C GLY A 231 9.46 16.40 -9.17
N PRO A 232 9.99 15.91 -10.31
CA PRO A 232 10.32 14.50 -10.43
C PRO A 232 11.36 14.12 -9.38
N VAL A 233 11.15 12.98 -8.70
CA VAL A 233 12.13 12.43 -7.75
C VAL A 233 13.42 12.14 -8.52
N TRP A 234 14.49 12.88 -8.21
CA TRP A 234 15.75 12.79 -8.95
C TRP A 234 16.55 11.57 -8.51
N MET A 235 16.25 10.44 -9.15
CA MET A 235 16.97 9.18 -8.93
C MET A 235 18.46 9.35 -9.24
N ALA A 236 19.29 9.28 -8.19
CA ALA A 236 20.75 9.43 -8.25
C ALA A 236 21.46 8.27 -8.96
N GLY A 237 20.77 7.15 -9.16
CA GLY A 237 21.24 6.02 -9.95
C GLY A 237 20.40 4.77 -9.75
N SER A 238 20.94 3.62 -10.15
CA SER A 238 20.36 2.30 -9.92
C SER A 238 21.25 1.40 -9.04
N VAL A 239 20.61 0.56 -8.24
CA VAL A 239 21.24 -0.46 -7.39
C VAL A 239 21.07 -1.82 -8.06
N PRO A 240 22.16 -2.53 -8.42
CA PRO A 240 22.05 -3.87 -9.00
C PRO A 240 21.43 -4.85 -8.02
N ALA A 241 20.41 -5.58 -8.47
CA ALA A 241 19.81 -6.68 -7.73
C ALA A 241 20.07 -8.03 -8.40
N ALA A 242 20.05 -9.08 -7.59
CA ALA A 242 20.05 -10.46 -8.04
C ALA A 242 19.22 -11.32 -7.09
N VAL A 243 18.57 -12.36 -7.61
CA VAL A 243 18.02 -13.44 -6.78
C VAL A 243 19.15 -14.01 -5.92
N CYS A 244 18.86 -14.30 -4.64
CA CYS A 244 19.76 -15.06 -3.78
C CYS A 244 19.90 -16.50 -4.32
N ALA A 245 20.87 -16.70 -5.21
CA ALA A 245 20.98 -17.90 -6.02
C ALA A 245 20.96 -19.20 -5.17
N ARG A 246 20.09 -20.13 -5.59
CA ARG A 246 19.71 -21.41 -4.94
C ARG A 246 18.57 -21.38 -3.90
N LEU A 247 17.86 -20.27 -3.71
CA LEU A 247 16.67 -20.25 -2.85
C LEU A 247 15.34 -20.69 -3.52
N SER A 248 15.38 -21.03 -4.81
CA SER A 248 14.19 -21.39 -5.61
C SER A 248 13.42 -22.58 -5.04
N GLY A 249 12.16 -22.35 -4.63
CA GLY A 249 11.24 -23.40 -4.16
C GLY A 249 11.28 -23.70 -2.65
N ILE A 250 11.92 -22.85 -1.83
CA ILE A 250 11.87 -23.01 -0.36
C ILE A 250 10.44 -22.76 0.14
N PRO A 251 9.82 -23.72 0.86
CA PRO A 251 8.51 -23.52 1.46
C PRO A 251 8.55 -22.34 2.43
N GLY A 252 7.49 -21.52 2.43
CA GLY A 252 7.26 -20.51 3.45
C GLY A 252 8.13 -19.25 3.44
N LEU A 253 9.20 -19.10 2.65
CA LEU A 253 9.89 -17.79 2.55
C LEU A 253 9.14 -16.75 1.70
N ARG A 254 8.20 -17.20 0.86
CA ARG A 254 7.19 -16.36 0.20
C ARG A 254 6.16 -15.90 1.24
N ARG A 255 6.42 -14.75 1.88
CA ARG A 255 5.59 -14.14 2.93
C ARG A 255 5.80 -12.62 3.07
N TYR A 256 4.84 -11.92 3.66
CA TYR A 256 4.96 -10.53 4.12
C TYR A 256 4.61 -10.40 5.62
N GLY A 257 4.83 -9.23 6.22
CA GLY A 257 4.49 -8.93 7.62
C GLY A 257 5.29 -9.73 8.65
N HIS A 258 6.49 -10.14 8.27
CA HIS A 258 7.39 -11.00 9.04
C HIS A 258 8.61 -10.21 9.53
N HIS A 259 9.41 -10.81 10.41
CA HIS A 259 10.69 -10.23 10.81
C HIS A 259 11.84 -11.22 10.61
N SER A 260 12.99 -10.71 10.17
CA SER A 260 14.22 -11.49 9.99
C SER A 260 15.40 -10.82 10.69
N VAL A 261 16.29 -11.61 11.29
CA VAL A 261 17.45 -11.13 12.07
C VAL A 261 18.69 -12.00 11.82
N LEU A 262 19.86 -11.37 11.69
CA LEU A 262 21.16 -12.04 11.56
C LEU A 262 21.62 -12.54 12.93
N ILE A 263 21.55 -13.84 13.19
CA ILE A 263 21.88 -14.44 14.50
C ILE A 263 23.35 -14.85 14.63
N LYS A 264 24.01 -15.21 13.52
CA LYS A 264 25.46 -15.46 13.41
C LYS A 264 25.93 -14.96 12.05
N PRO A 265 27.24 -14.72 11.83
CA PRO A 265 27.76 -14.49 10.48
C PRO A 265 27.28 -15.60 9.54
N ASN A 266 26.71 -15.23 8.39
CA ASN A 266 26.09 -16.16 7.44
C ASN A 266 24.86 -16.96 7.94
N VAL A 267 24.18 -16.58 9.03
CA VAL A 267 22.95 -17.25 9.50
C VAL A 267 21.86 -16.24 9.86
N ILE A 268 20.74 -16.28 9.15
CA ILE A 268 19.59 -15.37 9.31
C ILE A 268 18.37 -16.19 9.74
N LEU A 269 17.75 -15.78 10.84
CA LEU A 269 16.47 -16.30 11.31
C LEU A 269 15.32 -15.47 10.73
N THR A 270 14.22 -16.11 10.34
CA THR A 270 12.99 -15.50 9.83
C THR A 270 11.78 -16.09 10.57
N THR A 271 10.86 -15.24 11.06
CA THR A 271 9.67 -15.68 11.78
C THR A 271 8.45 -14.77 11.59
N GLY A 272 7.26 -15.32 11.88
CA GLY A 272 5.96 -14.65 11.72
C GLY A 272 5.58 -14.37 10.26
N GLY A 273 4.60 -13.48 10.09
CA GLY A 273 4.08 -13.06 8.79
C GLY A 273 2.90 -13.88 8.25
N PHE A 274 2.45 -13.47 7.07
CA PHE A 274 1.43 -14.12 6.25
C PHE A 274 2.05 -14.52 4.91
N GLY A 275 1.84 -15.75 4.46
CA GLY A 275 2.53 -16.31 3.31
C GLY A 275 1.90 -17.62 2.86
N GLU A 276 2.64 -18.41 2.08
CA GLU A 276 2.12 -19.65 1.48
C GLU A 276 2.72 -20.91 2.13
N GLU A 277 1.84 -21.79 2.64
CA GLU A 277 2.18 -23.18 2.99
C GLU A 277 1.29 -24.13 2.16
N HIS A 278 1.91 -25.11 1.49
CA HIS A 278 1.22 -26.12 0.66
C HIS A 278 0.24 -25.56 -0.40
N GLY A 279 0.51 -24.38 -0.95
CA GLY A 279 -0.37 -23.71 -1.94
C GLY A 279 -1.60 -23.03 -1.33
N GLN A 280 -1.64 -22.81 -0.02
CA GLN A 280 -2.67 -22.04 0.67
C GLN A 280 -2.06 -20.85 1.41
N HIS A 281 -2.70 -19.70 1.34
CA HIS A 281 -2.30 -18.50 2.08
C HIS A 281 -2.67 -18.66 3.57
N CYS A 282 -1.70 -18.48 4.47
CA CYS A 282 -1.87 -18.69 5.90
C CYS A 282 -0.97 -17.77 6.74
N ARG A 283 -1.25 -17.67 8.05
CA ARG A 283 -0.33 -17.04 9.02
C ARG A 283 0.78 -18.03 9.38
N MET A 284 2.02 -17.65 9.07
CA MET A 284 3.20 -18.49 9.19
C MET A 284 3.56 -18.72 10.67
N ARG A 285 3.46 -19.98 11.13
CA ARG A 285 3.83 -20.38 12.51
C ARG A 285 5.25 -20.96 12.62
N ASN A 286 5.85 -21.23 11.47
CA ASN A 286 7.10 -21.96 11.35
C ASN A 286 8.30 -21.00 11.26
N PHE A 287 9.30 -21.21 12.10
CA PHE A 287 10.58 -20.49 12.03
C PHE A 287 11.39 -21.02 10.85
N HIS A 288 12.01 -20.13 10.08
CA HIS A 288 12.82 -20.47 8.92
C HIS A 288 14.22 -19.89 9.12
N VAL A 289 15.26 -20.59 8.68
CA VAL A 289 16.64 -20.09 8.77
C VAL A 289 17.31 -20.19 7.40
N LEU A 290 17.89 -19.07 6.95
CA LEU A 290 18.79 -19.01 5.80
C LEU A 290 20.24 -19.12 6.31
N SER A 291 21.06 -19.97 5.70
CA SER A 291 22.50 -20.08 5.98
C SER A 291 23.32 -19.95 4.70
N ARG A 292 24.42 -19.17 4.72
CA ARG A 292 25.30 -18.99 3.55
C ARG A 292 26.41 -20.04 3.54
N ARG A 293 26.52 -20.81 2.45
CA ARG A 293 27.49 -21.89 2.28
C ARG A 293 28.08 -21.87 0.87
N ALA A 294 29.41 -21.97 0.76
CA ALA A 294 30.14 -21.92 -0.51
C ALA A 294 29.76 -20.73 -1.42
N GLY A 295 29.34 -19.60 -0.84
CA GLY A 295 28.88 -18.38 -1.52
C GLY A 295 27.36 -18.23 -1.66
N TYR A 296 26.62 -19.34 -1.69
CA TYR A 296 25.17 -19.39 -1.91
C TYR A 296 24.39 -19.35 -0.59
N TRP A 297 23.11 -18.98 -0.64
CA TRP A 297 22.21 -19.14 0.50
C TRP A 297 21.39 -20.43 0.35
N GLU A 298 21.23 -21.16 1.44
CA GLU A 298 20.36 -22.34 1.59
C GLU A 298 19.40 -22.07 2.76
N ALA A 299 18.14 -22.51 2.72
CA ALA A 299 17.25 -22.35 3.86
C ALA A 299 16.41 -23.60 4.15
N ALA A 300 15.96 -23.71 5.40
CA ALA A 300 15.01 -24.72 5.84
C ALA A 300 14.05 -24.18 6.90
N CYS A 301 12.94 -24.92 7.08
CA CYS A 301 12.11 -24.82 8.27
C CYS A 301 12.84 -25.44 9.47
N VAL A 302 12.88 -24.72 10.58
CA VAL A 302 13.49 -25.14 11.84
C VAL A 302 12.61 -26.20 12.50
N THR A 303 13.21 -27.31 12.95
CA THR A 303 12.48 -28.29 13.76
C THR A 303 12.44 -27.87 15.23
N GLN A 304 11.24 -27.85 15.81
CA GLN A 304 11.06 -27.62 17.25
C GLN A 304 11.49 -28.88 18.00
N ASN A 305 12.70 -28.85 18.57
CA ASN A 305 13.36 -30.00 19.18
C ASN A 305 14.20 -29.54 20.37
N ILE A 306 14.35 -30.41 21.38
CA ILE A 306 15.22 -30.19 22.54
C ILE A 306 16.44 -31.10 22.39
N PRO A 307 17.54 -30.64 21.76
CA PRO A 307 18.81 -31.37 21.76
C PRO A 307 19.52 -31.24 23.12
N ASP A 308 20.22 -32.29 23.56
CA ASP A 308 21.15 -32.28 24.72
C ASP A 308 22.46 -31.47 24.44
N LYS A 309 22.37 -30.39 23.67
CA LYS A 309 23.51 -29.56 23.23
C LYS A 309 23.62 -28.28 24.07
N ARG A 310 24.83 -27.70 24.12
CA ARG A 310 25.03 -26.34 24.63
C ARG A 310 24.46 -25.31 23.68
N TRP A 311 23.94 -24.24 24.28
CA TRP A 311 23.35 -23.08 23.64
C TRP A 311 24.28 -21.88 23.79
N ASP A 312 24.62 -21.19 22.70
CA ASP A 312 25.48 -20.00 22.71
C ASP A 312 24.76 -18.72 22.28
N THR A 313 23.63 -18.85 21.58
CA THR A 313 22.95 -17.76 20.89
C THR A 313 21.46 -17.80 21.18
N LEU A 314 20.91 -16.63 21.50
CA LEU A 314 19.52 -16.43 21.86
C LEU A 314 18.91 -15.38 20.94
N ALA A 315 17.69 -15.61 20.46
CA ALA A 315 16.85 -14.59 19.84
C ALA A 315 15.54 -14.45 20.62
N LEU A 316 15.11 -13.22 20.85
CA LEU A 316 13.83 -12.91 21.51
C LEU A 316 12.81 -12.50 20.44
N VAL A 317 11.66 -13.16 20.43
CA VAL A 317 10.49 -12.73 19.67
C VAL A 317 9.55 -11.99 20.62
N VAL A 318 9.06 -10.82 20.21
CA VAL A 318 8.17 -9.96 21.01
C VAL A 318 6.93 -9.59 20.19
N GLY A 319 5.74 -9.83 20.76
CA GLY A 319 4.46 -9.35 20.25
C GLY A 319 3.92 -10.14 19.05
N GLY A 320 3.76 -9.43 17.93
CA GLY A 320 2.99 -9.89 16.76
C GLY A 320 1.47 -9.85 16.98
N ARG A 321 0.71 -10.26 15.97
CA ARG A 321 -0.78 -10.30 15.97
C ARG A 321 -1.32 -11.50 15.19
N THR A 322 -2.52 -11.96 15.54
CA THR A 322 -3.27 -13.02 14.83
C THR A 322 -4.56 -12.48 14.18
N SER A 323 -5.06 -11.35 14.64
CA SER A 323 -6.04 -10.47 13.97
C SER A 323 -5.77 -9.02 14.43
N PRO A 324 -6.40 -7.99 13.84
CA PRO A 324 -6.27 -6.61 14.34
C PRO A 324 -6.66 -6.46 15.81
N SER A 325 -7.62 -7.29 16.27
CA SER A 325 -8.11 -7.34 17.64
C SER A 325 -7.41 -8.35 18.56
N THR A 326 -6.52 -9.20 18.05
CA THR A 326 -5.93 -10.33 18.81
C THR A 326 -4.42 -10.35 18.71
N ALA A 327 -3.76 -10.17 19.87
CA ALA A 327 -2.31 -10.24 20.00
C ALA A 327 -1.70 -11.59 19.55
N GLY A 328 -0.39 -11.58 19.33
CA GLY A 328 0.38 -12.73 18.85
C GLY A 328 0.86 -13.67 19.96
N LEU A 329 2.10 -14.14 19.82
CA LEU A 329 2.67 -15.20 20.67
C LEU A 329 3.22 -14.69 22.02
N GLY A 330 3.04 -13.41 22.34
CA GLY A 330 3.59 -12.79 23.55
C GLY A 330 5.10 -12.59 23.43
N MET A 331 5.87 -13.07 24.41
CA MET A 331 7.33 -13.12 24.34
C MET A 331 7.80 -14.57 24.30
N LEU A 332 8.74 -14.88 23.40
CA LEU A 332 9.33 -16.21 23.25
C LEU A 332 10.84 -16.12 23.10
N TRP A 333 11.58 -16.87 23.93
CA TRP A 333 12.98 -17.12 23.69
C TRP A 333 13.17 -18.27 22.71
N LEU A 334 14.09 -18.07 21.77
CA LEU A 334 14.55 -19.05 20.80
C LEU A 334 16.04 -19.30 21.05
N LYS A 335 16.41 -20.51 21.50
CA LYS A 335 17.81 -20.90 21.71
C LYS A 335 18.38 -21.58 20.46
N PHE A 336 19.65 -21.31 20.13
CA PHE A 336 20.38 -21.94 19.03
C PHE A 336 21.65 -22.65 19.53
N PRO A 337 21.97 -23.86 19.04
CA PRO A 337 23.10 -24.63 19.55
C PRO A 337 24.44 -24.08 19.05
N GLU A 338 25.51 -24.32 19.81
CA GLU A 338 26.90 -24.00 19.42
C GLU A 338 27.23 -24.50 17.99
N SER A 339 26.69 -25.67 17.60
CA SER A 339 26.95 -26.30 16.28
C SER A 339 26.27 -25.64 15.07
N CYS A 340 25.52 -24.55 15.24
CA CYS A 340 24.73 -23.89 14.17
C CYS A 340 25.56 -23.40 12.94
N ASN A 341 26.89 -23.41 13.03
CA ASN A 341 27.80 -22.91 11.97
C ASN A 341 28.23 -23.96 10.93
N ALA A 342 27.93 -25.26 11.09
CA ALA A 342 28.80 -26.31 10.53
C ALA A 342 28.19 -27.35 9.57
N SER A 343 26.99 -27.91 9.82
CA SER A 343 26.62 -29.23 9.26
C SER A 343 25.42 -29.23 8.30
N GLY A 344 24.22 -28.81 8.70
CA GLY A 344 23.03 -28.78 7.82
C GLY A 344 22.06 -27.64 8.16
N PRO A 345 21.14 -27.26 7.25
CA PRO A 345 19.92 -26.55 7.63
C PRO A 345 19.09 -27.37 8.63
N ASP A 346 19.07 -28.69 8.44
CA ASP A 346 18.35 -29.67 9.27
C ASP A 346 18.90 -29.82 10.71
N ASP A 347 20.14 -29.39 10.96
CA ASP A 347 20.78 -29.42 12.29
C ASP A 347 20.35 -28.27 13.22
N ILE A 348 19.57 -27.32 12.69
CA ILE A 348 19.11 -26.14 13.43
C ILE A 348 17.80 -26.50 14.14
N ALA A 349 17.95 -26.99 15.37
CA ALA A 349 16.87 -27.12 16.34
C ALA A 349 16.76 -25.86 17.20
N VAL A 350 15.53 -25.47 17.52
CA VAL A 350 15.23 -24.34 18.42
C VAL A 350 14.34 -24.81 19.57
N GLU A 351 14.80 -24.54 20.78
CA GLU A 351 13.97 -24.62 22.00
C GLU A 351 13.15 -23.33 22.13
N LEU A 352 11.82 -23.45 22.14
CA LEU A 352 10.92 -22.36 22.51
C LEU A 352 10.74 -22.34 24.02
N VAL A 353 11.16 -21.27 24.69
CA VAL A 353 10.82 -21.05 26.11
C VAL A 353 9.69 -20.04 26.21
N SER A 354 8.51 -20.54 26.58
CA SER A 354 7.40 -19.71 27.07
C SER A 354 7.66 -19.32 28.52
N LEU A 355 7.34 -18.08 28.87
CA LEU A 355 7.83 -17.45 30.09
C LEU A 355 6.93 -17.72 31.31
N GLN A 356 7.55 -18.25 32.36
CA GLN A 356 7.04 -18.27 33.72
C GLN A 356 7.89 -17.29 34.56
N PRO A 357 7.32 -16.47 35.44
CA PRO A 357 8.07 -15.48 36.21
C PRO A 357 8.82 -16.11 37.39
N ALA A 358 9.99 -16.71 37.13
CA ALA A 358 10.92 -17.16 38.17
C ALA A 358 12.38 -17.14 37.71
N ALA A 359 13.27 -16.74 38.63
CA ALA A 359 14.69 -16.52 38.42
C ALA A 359 15.51 -17.76 38.02
N GLU A 360 16.37 -17.62 37.02
CA GLU A 360 17.81 -17.95 37.13
C GLU A 360 18.62 -17.24 36.02
N ALA A 361 19.28 -16.13 36.36
CA ALA A 361 20.04 -15.33 35.40
C ALA A 361 21.49 -15.82 35.26
N ALA A 362 21.77 -16.58 34.19
CA ALA A 362 23.14 -16.87 33.77
C ALA A 362 23.77 -15.62 33.12
N ALA A 363 25.05 -15.37 33.41
CA ALA A 363 25.70 -14.08 33.13
C ALA A 363 25.83 -13.75 31.62
N LEU A 364 24.92 -12.92 31.13
CA LEU A 364 25.06 -12.12 29.91
C LEU A 364 25.27 -10.64 30.29
N ARG A 365 25.91 -9.87 29.40
CA ARG A 365 26.11 -8.42 29.62
C ARG A 365 24.76 -7.72 29.65
N GLU A 366 24.66 -6.64 30.44
CA GLU A 366 23.49 -5.76 30.43
C GLU A 366 23.14 -5.35 29.00
N GLN A 367 21.98 -5.80 28.54
CA GLN A 367 21.43 -5.53 27.22
C GLN A 367 19.96 -5.17 27.42
N TYR A 368 19.58 -4.00 26.91
CA TYR A 368 18.21 -3.55 26.88
C TYR A 368 17.74 -3.53 25.44
N LEU A 369 16.60 -4.16 25.16
CA LEU A 369 15.88 -3.95 23.91
C LEU A 369 15.03 -2.70 24.07
N PHE A 370 15.32 -1.68 23.27
CA PHE A 370 14.45 -0.51 23.14
C PHE A 370 13.24 -0.89 22.27
N VAL A 371 12.05 -0.66 22.79
CA VAL A 371 10.78 -0.80 22.08
C VAL A 371 10.08 0.55 22.11
N TYR A 372 9.51 0.99 20.99
CA TYR A 372 8.79 2.25 20.88
C TYR A 372 7.53 2.07 20.04
N GLY A 373 6.44 2.74 20.42
CA GLY A 373 5.21 2.84 19.64
C GLY A 373 4.61 1.50 19.21
N GLY A 374 4.00 1.48 18.02
CA GLY A 374 3.22 0.35 17.51
C GLY A 374 1.71 0.56 17.65
N ARG A 375 0.96 -0.53 17.77
CA ARG A 375 -0.52 -0.54 17.90
C ARG A 375 -0.96 -1.55 18.95
N SER A 376 -2.13 -1.35 19.54
CA SER A 376 -2.84 -2.35 20.35
C SER A 376 -4.31 -2.44 19.96
N ALA A 377 -5.05 -3.37 20.56
CA ALA A 377 -6.50 -3.50 20.36
C ALA A 377 -7.35 -2.45 21.14
N LEU A 378 -6.70 -1.56 21.91
CA LEU A 378 -7.34 -0.49 22.70
C LEU A 378 -6.88 0.90 22.26
N GLU A 379 -5.60 1.03 21.92
CA GLU A 379 -4.96 2.26 21.45
C GLU A 379 -4.43 2.01 20.03
N PRO A 380 -4.98 2.69 19.00
CA PRO A 380 -4.67 2.39 17.61
C PRO A 380 -3.25 2.79 17.22
N VAL A 381 -2.66 3.78 17.90
CA VAL A 381 -1.28 4.23 17.67
C VAL A 381 -0.62 4.58 19.01
N LEU A 382 0.43 3.83 19.37
CA LEU A 382 1.19 4.00 20.61
C LEU A 382 2.33 5.00 20.43
N GLY A 383 2.75 5.65 21.52
CA GLY A 383 3.81 6.67 21.54
C GLY A 383 4.71 6.65 22.78
N ASP A 384 4.62 5.59 23.56
CA ASP A 384 5.50 5.27 24.68
C ASP A 384 6.73 4.48 24.22
N TRP A 385 7.80 4.52 25.01
CA TRP A 385 8.95 3.64 24.87
C TRP A 385 9.20 2.84 26.15
N HIS A 386 9.78 1.66 25.97
CA HIS A 386 10.20 0.78 27.06
C HIS A 386 11.59 0.22 26.79
N PHE A 387 12.40 0.11 27.84
CA PHE A 387 13.66 -0.61 27.81
C PHE A 387 13.45 -1.96 28.48
N LEU A 388 13.32 -3.00 27.66
CA LEU A 388 13.17 -4.38 28.11
C LEU A 388 14.55 -4.96 28.43
N HIS A 389 14.85 -5.13 29.72
CA HIS A 389 16.09 -5.75 30.17
C HIS A 389 16.11 -7.23 29.76
N THR A 390 16.99 -7.63 28.85
CA THR A 390 16.84 -8.96 28.22
C THR A 390 17.04 -10.15 29.17
N PRO A 391 17.94 -10.14 30.19
CA PRO A 391 18.16 -11.31 31.05
C PRO A 391 16.97 -11.74 31.93
N ASP A 392 16.09 -10.81 32.32
CA ASP A 392 14.92 -11.07 33.18
C ASP A 392 13.57 -10.64 32.56
N LEU A 393 13.61 -9.98 31.41
CA LEU A 393 12.46 -9.41 30.70
C LEU A 393 11.61 -8.44 31.54
N SER A 394 12.26 -7.75 32.49
CA SER A 394 11.66 -6.61 33.17
C SER A 394 11.68 -5.35 32.30
N TYR A 395 10.60 -4.59 32.32
CA TYR A 395 10.57 -3.25 31.73
C TYR A 395 11.14 -2.24 32.72
N THR A 396 12.17 -1.52 32.29
CA THR A 396 12.80 -0.43 33.04
C THR A 396 12.56 0.91 32.36
N ALA A 397 12.19 1.93 33.13
CA ALA A 397 12.14 3.30 32.66
C ALA A 397 13.55 3.92 32.67
N ILE A 398 14.28 3.79 31.56
CA ILE A 398 15.53 4.52 31.35
C ILE A 398 15.20 5.93 30.82
N ALA A 399 15.84 6.95 31.37
CA ALA A 399 15.67 8.33 30.91
C ALA A 399 16.32 8.52 29.54
N VAL A 400 15.60 9.16 28.63
CA VAL A 400 16.02 9.40 27.24
C VAL A 400 16.17 10.90 27.01
N GLU A 401 17.29 11.31 26.41
CA GLU A 401 17.55 12.71 26.07
C GLU A 401 17.33 12.96 24.57
N GLY A 402 16.29 13.71 24.21
CA GLY A 402 16.04 14.19 22.84
C GLY A 402 14.64 14.77 22.68
N ARG A 403 14.25 15.10 21.45
CA ARG A 403 12.86 15.40 21.10
C ARG A 403 12.06 14.11 21.13
N VAL A 404 10.95 14.12 21.87
CA VAL A 404 10.00 13.00 21.93
C VAL A 404 9.35 12.85 20.54
N PRO A 405 9.43 11.70 19.86
CA PRO A 405 8.73 11.47 18.60
C PRO A 405 7.21 11.37 18.86
N GLU A 406 6.38 11.77 17.89
CA GLU A 406 4.92 11.55 17.99
C GLU A 406 4.55 10.07 17.86
N SER A 407 3.45 9.66 18.49
CA SER A 407 2.91 8.30 18.44
C SER A 407 2.82 7.75 17.02
N ARG A 408 3.37 6.55 16.79
CA ARG A 408 3.44 5.95 15.44
C ARG A 408 3.55 4.42 15.42
N HIS A 409 3.09 3.82 14.33
CA HIS A 409 3.41 2.43 13.96
C HIS A 409 4.02 2.35 12.56
N SER A 410 4.34 1.14 12.08
CA SER A 410 4.97 0.86 10.77
C SER A 410 6.22 1.74 10.48
N HIS A 411 6.90 2.21 11.54
CA HIS A 411 8.16 2.93 11.48
C HIS A 411 9.33 1.94 11.48
N SER A 412 10.50 2.39 11.05
CA SER A 412 11.74 1.63 11.25
C SER A 412 12.54 2.20 12.42
N ALA A 413 13.31 1.35 13.11
CA ALA A 413 14.20 1.77 14.19
C ALA A 413 15.54 1.03 14.15
N CYS A 414 16.64 1.72 14.41
CA CYS A 414 17.99 1.14 14.48
C CYS A 414 18.92 1.90 15.42
N SER A 415 20.03 1.29 15.85
CA SER A 415 20.99 1.92 16.76
C SER A 415 22.08 2.70 16.02
N TRP A 416 22.34 3.93 16.48
CA TRP A 416 23.43 4.78 15.96
C TRP A 416 24.00 5.65 17.10
N GLU A 417 25.34 5.72 17.17
CA GLU A 417 26.13 6.49 18.16
C GLU A 417 25.70 6.40 19.63
N GLY A 418 25.14 5.24 20.03
CA GLY A 418 24.68 4.97 21.39
C GLY A 418 23.24 5.39 21.67
N GLY A 419 22.59 6.08 20.72
CA GLY A 419 21.16 6.34 20.69
C GLY A 419 20.40 5.41 19.74
N VAL A 420 19.13 5.76 19.50
CA VAL A 420 18.24 5.10 18.55
C VAL A 420 17.76 6.11 17.52
N LEU A 421 17.88 5.74 16.24
CA LEU A 421 17.18 6.35 15.11
C LEU A 421 15.80 5.70 14.98
N ILE A 422 14.76 6.51 14.87
CA ILE A 422 13.40 6.15 14.47
C ILE A 422 13.09 6.92 13.18
N ALA A 423 12.74 6.24 12.10
CA ALA A 423 12.45 6.85 10.81
C ALA A 423 11.02 6.55 10.34
N GLY A 424 10.33 7.62 9.93
CA GLY A 424 9.01 7.59 9.31
C GLY A 424 7.92 6.96 10.20
N GLY A 425 7.04 6.17 9.58
CA GLY A 425 5.89 5.52 10.21
C GLY A 425 4.55 6.17 9.88
N LEU A 426 3.47 5.63 10.44
CA LEU A 426 2.11 6.16 10.32
C LEU A 426 1.65 6.73 11.67
N GLY A 427 1.13 7.95 11.68
CA GLY A 427 0.65 8.64 12.88
C GLY A 427 -0.84 8.39 13.18
N ALA A 428 -1.34 8.99 14.26
CA ALA A 428 -2.73 8.83 14.71
C ALA A 428 -3.81 9.32 13.72
N ALA A 429 -3.48 10.29 12.85
CA ALA A 429 -4.36 10.76 11.77
C ALA A 429 -4.22 9.95 10.47
N GLU A 430 -3.63 8.74 10.56
CA GLU A 430 -3.32 7.82 9.45
C GLU A 430 -2.46 8.44 8.32
N GLN A 431 -1.82 9.58 8.61
CA GLN A 431 -0.84 10.22 7.76
C GLN A 431 0.56 9.58 7.93
N PRO A 432 1.31 9.35 6.84
CA PRO A 432 2.74 9.04 6.91
C PRO A 432 3.51 10.19 7.55
N LEU A 433 4.53 9.84 8.32
CA LEU A 433 5.38 10.78 9.04
C LEU A 433 6.70 10.97 8.28
N GLY A 434 7.11 12.23 8.07
CA GLY A 434 8.30 12.59 7.29
C GLY A 434 9.57 12.81 8.10
N SER A 435 9.65 12.19 9.28
CA SER A 435 10.53 12.58 10.39
C SER A 435 11.55 11.49 10.76
N VAL A 436 12.81 11.89 11.00
CA VAL A 436 13.92 11.00 11.35
C VAL A 436 14.48 11.39 12.71
N PHE A 437 13.85 10.87 13.75
CA PHE A 437 14.31 11.05 15.12
C PHE A 437 15.49 10.11 15.40
N LEU A 438 16.72 10.56 15.11
CA LEU A 438 17.73 10.34 16.17
C LEU A 438 17.24 11.14 17.38
N LEU A 439 17.56 10.66 18.57
CA LEU A 439 17.52 11.42 19.81
C LEU A 439 18.90 12.09 20.01
N ARG A 440 19.36 13.08 19.21
CA ARG A 440 18.70 14.12 18.36
C ARG A 440 19.47 14.27 17.02
N GLU A 441 18.95 14.64 15.84
CA GLU A 441 17.58 14.83 15.28
C GLU A 441 17.70 15.33 13.80
N LEU A 442 16.88 14.83 12.84
CA LEU A 442 16.84 15.27 11.42
C LEU A 442 15.42 15.13 10.81
N GLU A 443 15.07 15.88 9.76
CA GLU A 443 13.73 15.84 9.10
C GLU A 443 13.83 15.86 7.57
N HIS A 444 13.35 14.82 6.87
CA HIS A 444 13.09 14.76 5.42
C HIS A 444 12.25 13.50 5.05
N GLY A 445 11.25 13.62 4.15
CA GLY A 445 10.69 12.51 3.34
C GLY A 445 9.62 11.61 3.99
N PHE A 446 8.41 11.57 3.42
CA PHE A 446 7.25 10.83 3.94
C PHE A 446 7.20 9.36 3.47
N GLN A 447 7.55 8.39 4.35
CA GLN A 447 7.45 6.95 4.05
C GLN A 447 7.22 6.07 5.30
N TYR A 448 6.50 4.95 5.14
CA TYR A 448 6.27 3.94 6.20
C TYR A 448 6.32 2.50 5.64
N SER A 449 6.36 1.47 6.49
CA SER A 449 6.57 0.06 6.09
C SER A 449 7.88 -0.20 5.31
N HIS A 450 8.88 0.65 5.54
CA HIS A 450 10.24 0.50 5.04
C HIS A 450 11.12 -0.17 6.11
N THR A 451 12.29 -0.67 5.71
CA THR A 451 13.33 -1.15 6.64
C THR A 451 14.54 -0.21 6.63
N ALA A 452 15.27 -0.12 7.75
CA ALA A 452 16.37 0.85 7.90
C ALA A 452 17.66 0.23 8.44
N HIS A 453 18.80 0.69 7.92
CA HIS A 453 20.16 0.27 8.32
C HIS A 453 21.13 1.45 8.33
N VAL A 454 22.11 1.45 9.23
CA VAL A 454 23.19 2.46 9.25
C VAL A 454 24.55 1.86 8.94
N HIS A 455 25.31 2.55 8.08
CA HIS A 455 26.68 2.23 7.67
C HIS A 455 27.49 3.51 7.45
N GLU A 456 28.67 3.64 8.06
CA GLU A 456 29.63 4.73 7.78
C GLU A 456 29.01 6.16 7.80
N GLY A 457 28.10 6.43 8.74
CA GLY A 457 27.41 7.74 8.86
C GLY A 457 26.24 7.95 7.91
N LYS A 458 25.85 6.93 7.13
CA LYS A 458 24.72 6.96 6.19
C LYS A 458 23.59 6.05 6.69
N LEU A 459 22.37 6.57 6.66
CA LEU A 459 21.12 5.84 6.88
C LEU A 459 20.56 5.37 5.53
N LEU A 460 20.28 4.07 5.44
CA LEU A 460 19.69 3.41 4.29
C LEU A 460 18.24 3.10 4.63
N LEU A 461 17.29 3.78 3.97
CA LEU A 461 15.87 3.44 4.02
C LEU A 461 15.54 2.59 2.78
N VAL A 462 14.87 1.46 2.96
CA VAL A 462 14.64 0.47 1.89
C VAL A 462 13.16 0.20 1.74
N GLY A 463 12.61 0.59 0.59
CA GLY A 463 11.19 0.45 0.25
C GLY A 463 10.25 1.37 1.03
N GLY A 464 9.11 0.81 1.42
CA GLY A 464 7.99 1.49 2.05
C GLY A 464 6.89 1.92 1.09
N VAL A 465 5.76 2.33 1.66
CA VAL A 465 4.66 2.99 0.95
C VAL A 465 4.83 4.50 1.09
N TRP A 466 4.59 5.21 -0.02
CA TRP A 466 4.79 6.64 -0.20
C TRP A 466 3.49 7.30 -0.68
N PHE A 467 3.26 8.56 -0.29
CA PHE A 467 2.12 9.35 -0.77
C PHE A 467 2.59 10.35 -1.84
N HIS A 468 1.76 10.55 -2.87
CA HIS A 468 1.90 11.59 -3.91
C HIS A 468 3.26 11.63 -4.64
N ALA A 469 3.96 10.50 -4.74
CA ALA A 469 5.23 10.38 -5.44
C ALA A 469 5.06 10.00 -6.92
N SER A 470 5.71 10.73 -7.83
CA SER A 470 5.71 10.39 -9.27
C SER A 470 6.44 9.08 -9.60
N SER A 471 7.26 8.60 -8.67
CA SER A 471 8.09 7.41 -8.78
C SER A 471 8.58 7.03 -7.38
N VAL A 472 8.37 5.79 -6.95
CA VAL A 472 8.77 5.30 -5.63
C VAL A 472 10.25 4.85 -5.66
N PRO A 473 11.12 5.33 -4.76
CA PRO A 473 12.50 4.87 -4.68
C PRO A 473 12.58 3.46 -4.07
N GLY A 474 13.56 2.66 -4.53
CA GLY A 474 13.83 1.34 -3.96
C GLY A 474 14.74 1.40 -2.73
N ILE A 475 15.72 2.30 -2.75
CA ILE A 475 16.56 2.68 -1.61
C ILE A 475 16.71 4.19 -1.58
N THR A 476 16.52 4.80 -0.41
CA THR A 476 16.86 6.19 -0.10
C THR A 476 18.05 6.22 0.84
N VAL A 477 19.08 6.98 0.50
CA VAL A 477 20.32 7.12 1.28
C VAL A 477 20.39 8.53 1.87
N ILE A 478 20.36 8.62 3.19
CA ILE A 478 20.48 9.88 3.93
C ILE A 478 21.86 9.91 4.61
N ASP A 479 22.69 10.88 4.24
CA ASP A 479 23.92 11.19 4.96
C ASP A 479 23.58 11.90 6.29
N LEU A 480 23.87 11.27 7.42
CA LEU A 480 23.42 11.74 8.74
C LEU A 480 24.21 12.93 9.28
N MET A 481 25.33 13.29 8.63
CA MET A 481 26.16 14.43 9.01
C MET A 481 25.78 15.71 8.26
N THR A 482 25.23 15.57 7.05
CA THR A 482 24.88 16.69 6.16
C THR A 482 23.38 16.83 5.90
N GLY A 483 22.59 15.79 6.18
CA GLY A 483 21.17 15.70 5.83
C GLY A 483 20.92 15.45 4.34
N LEU A 484 21.97 15.20 3.53
CA LEU A 484 21.84 14.98 2.09
C LEU A 484 21.12 13.66 1.81
N CYS A 485 20.02 13.75 1.07
CA CYS A 485 19.19 12.62 0.64
C CYS A 485 19.48 12.28 -0.83
N LEU A 486 19.67 10.99 -1.15
CA LEU A 486 19.89 10.47 -2.50
C LEU A 486 19.03 9.22 -2.73
N ASP A 487 18.16 9.27 -3.74
CA ASP A 487 17.20 8.21 -4.06
C ASP A 487 17.70 7.30 -5.19
N TYR A 488 17.48 6.00 -5.07
CA TYR A 488 17.97 4.99 -6.03
C TYR A 488 16.86 4.00 -6.42
N VAL A 489 16.76 3.70 -7.72
CA VAL A 489 15.92 2.59 -8.21
C VAL A 489 16.64 1.27 -8.00
N ILE A 490 15.91 0.19 -7.75
CA ILE A 490 16.48 -1.16 -7.80
C ILE A 490 16.40 -1.65 -9.24
N ASN A 491 17.51 -2.15 -9.82
CA ASN A 491 17.46 -2.76 -11.15
C ASN A 491 16.87 -4.16 -11.07
N VAL A 492 15.65 -4.32 -11.58
CA VAL A 492 14.87 -5.56 -11.56
C VAL A 492 14.95 -6.39 -12.85
N GLU A 493 15.81 -6.00 -13.81
CA GLU A 493 16.00 -6.66 -15.13
C GLU A 493 16.29 -8.17 -15.06
N HIS A 494 16.74 -8.69 -13.92
CA HIS A 494 17.08 -10.09 -13.70
C HIS A 494 16.29 -10.74 -12.55
N LEU A 495 15.16 -10.15 -12.17
CA LEU A 495 14.23 -10.67 -11.15
C LEU A 495 12.89 -11.05 -11.78
N GLU A 496 12.12 -11.89 -11.08
CA GLU A 496 10.67 -11.97 -11.32
C GLU A 496 10.01 -10.67 -10.82
N TRP A 497 9.05 -10.15 -11.60
CA TRP A 497 8.38 -8.86 -11.36
C TRP A 497 6.87 -9.08 -11.36
N PRO A 498 6.08 -8.39 -10.50
CA PRO A 498 6.47 -7.29 -9.61
C PRO A 498 7.30 -7.71 -8.38
N LEU A 499 8.08 -6.75 -7.85
CA LEU A 499 8.79 -6.84 -6.57
C LEU A 499 8.24 -5.77 -5.62
N MET A 500 7.56 -6.20 -4.56
CA MET A 500 6.89 -5.31 -3.61
C MET A 500 7.77 -5.05 -2.38
N LEU A 501 8.18 -3.80 -2.21
CA LEU A 501 9.11 -3.37 -1.15
C LEU A 501 8.37 -2.80 0.08
N HIS A 502 7.20 -3.35 0.42
CA HIS A 502 6.48 -3.09 1.66
C HIS A 502 6.23 -4.41 2.39
N ASN A 503 6.04 -4.35 3.71
CA ASN A 503 5.85 -5.52 4.58
C ASN A 503 6.95 -6.61 4.44
N HIS A 504 8.14 -6.24 3.93
CA HIS A 504 9.34 -7.09 3.85
C HIS A 504 10.20 -6.96 5.12
N SER A 505 11.19 -7.85 5.24
CA SER A 505 12.31 -7.66 6.17
C SER A 505 13.61 -7.51 5.36
N SER A 506 14.61 -6.81 5.88
CA SER A 506 15.94 -6.77 5.23
C SER A 506 17.11 -6.89 6.20
N ILE A 507 18.22 -7.44 5.72
CA ILE A 507 19.46 -7.69 6.47
C ILE A 507 20.63 -7.07 5.73
N PHE A 508 21.36 -6.17 6.40
CA PHE A 508 22.56 -5.57 5.84
C PHE A 508 23.84 -6.34 6.25
N LEU A 509 24.50 -6.93 5.27
CA LEU A 509 25.77 -7.64 5.38
C LEU A 509 26.93 -6.64 5.24
N ARG A 510 27.37 -6.13 6.39
CA ARG A 510 28.28 -4.97 6.51
C ARG A 510 29.64 -5.13 5.83
N ASN A 511 30.20 -6.35 5.79
CA ASN A 511 31.54 -6.57 5.22
C ASN A 511 31.49 -6.70 3.70
N GLU A 512 30.35 -7.18 3.21
CA GLU A 512 30.05 -7.50 1.82
C GLU A 512 29.47 -6.28 1.06
N LYS A 513 29.05 -5.23 1.80
CA LYS A 513 28.22 -4.11 1.32
C LYS A 513 27.01 -4.61 0.52
N GLU A 514 26.39 -5.68 1.02
CA GLU A 514 25.29 -6.43 0.41
C GLU A 514 24.05 -6.33 1.31
N LEU A 515 22.88 -5.99 0.76
CA LEU A 515 21.61 -5.99 1.51
C LEU A 515 20.69 -7.08 0.97
N LEU A 516 20.23 -7.97 1.85
CA LEU A 516 19.24 -8.97 1.52
C LEU A 516 17.84 -8.45 1.85
N VAL A 517 16.94 -8.40 0.87
CA VAL A 517 15.49 -8.23 1.05
C VAL A 517 14.86 -9.63 1.10
N ILE A 518 14.13 -9.92 2.17
CA ILE A 518 13.46 -11.20 2.39
C ILE A 518 11.95 -10.93 2.39
N GLY A 519 11.20 -11.72 1.60
CA GLY A 519 9.76 -11.60 1.44
C GLY A 519 9.31 -10.19 1.04
N GLY A 520 8.08 -9.83 1.41
CA GLY A 520 7.40 -8.59 1.01
C GLY A 520 6.19 -8.85 0.11
N GLY A 521 5.36 -7.82 -0.06
CA GLY A 521 4.05 -7.90 -0.70
C GLY A 521 2.89 -7.72 0.28
N GLY A 522 1.68 -8.01 -0.18
CA GLY A 522 0.44 -7.67 0.51
C GLY A 522 -0.80 -8.17 -0.23
N ASN A 523 -1.97 -7.85 0.30
CA ASN A 523 -3.25 -8.08 -0.39
C ASN A 523 -3.54 -6.92 -1.35
N CYS A 524 -3.42 -7.13 -2.66
CA CYS A 524 -3.58 -6.06 -3.66
C CYS A 524 -5.06 -5.75 -3.89
N PHE A 525 -5.76 -5.27 -2.86
CA PHE A 525 -7.21 -5.11 -2.83
C PHE A 525 -7.91 -6.41 -3.29
N SER A 526 -9.01 -6.31 -4.05
CA SER A 526 -9.68 -7.47 -4.67
C SER A 526 -8.91 -8.13 -5.82
N PHE A 527 -7.73 -7.62 -6.19
CA PHE A 527 -6.99 -8.13 -7.35
C PHE A 527 -6.27 -9.46 -7.07
N GLY A 528 -5.93 -9.70 -5.79
CA GLY A 528 -5.29 -10.93 -5.29
C GLY A 528 -4.15 -10.63 -4.31
N THR A 529 -3.68 -11.63 -3.56
CA THR A 529 -2.44 -11.49 -2.76
C THR A 529 -1.22 -11.61 -3.67
N HIS A 530 -0.27 -10.68 -3.55
CA HIS A 530 1.06 -10.83 -4.13
C HIS A 530 2.09 -11.12 -3.02
N LEU A 531 2.96 -12.09 -3.27
CA LEU A 531 4.06 -12.49 -2.38
C LEU A 531 5.35 -12.50 -3.19
N ASN A 532 6.36 -11.71 -2.77
CA ASN A 532 7.67 -11.70 -3.44
C ASN A 532 8.22 -13.14 -3.54
N PRO A 533 8.59 -13.62 -4.75
CA PRO A 533 8.79 -15.04 -5.00
C PRO A 533 10.08 -15.61 -4.38
N GLU A 534 11.15 -14.83 -4.35
CA GLU A 534 12.46 -15.21 -3.81
C GLU A 534 13.10 -14.04 -3.05
N PRO A 535 13.94 -14.30 -2.03
CA PRO A 535 14.78 -13.26 -1.44
C PRO A 535 15.78 -12.68 -2.45
N VAL A 536 15.95 -11.35 -2.39
CA VAL A 536 16.73 -10.55 -3.35
C VAL A 536 17.96 -9.96 -2.65
N SER A 537 19.13 -10.09 -3.27
CA SER A 537 20.36 -9.43 -2.85
C SER A 537 20.56 -8.13 -3.65
N LEU A 538 20.85 -7.03 -2.95
CA LEU A 538 21.12 -5.70 -3.49
C LEU A 538 22.59 -5.34 -3.24
N SER A 539 23.33 -5.02 -4.30
CA SER A 539 24.74 -4.62 -4.20
C SER A 539 24.87 -3.12 -3.94
N LEU A 540 25.16 -2.75 -2.68
CA LEU A 540 25.26 -1.35 -2.27
C LEU A 540 26.64 -0.73 -2.53
N SER A 541 27.55 -1.47 -3.18
CA SER A 541 28.92 -1.02 -3.46
C SER A 541 29.01 0.26 -4.30
N SER A 542 27.99 0.57 -5.12
CA SER A 542 27.91 1.80 -5.93
C SER A 542 27.41 3.02 -5.15
N ILE A 543 26.73 2.85 -4.01
CA ILE A 543 26.10 3.93 -3.23
C ILE A 543 26.79 4.16 -1.87
N LEU A 544 27.36 3.11 -1.28
CA LEU A 544 28.17 3.15 -0.07
C LEU A 544 29.66 3.43 -0.36
N ILE A 545 29.92 4.39 -1.25
CA ILE A 545 31.26 4.91 -1.51
C ILE A 545 31.75 5.65 -0.27
N SER A 546 32.96 5.32 0.19
CA SER A 546 33.71 6.07 1.20
C SER A 546 34.39 7.28 0.54
N HIS A 547 34.15 8.48 1.09
CA HIS A 547 34.83 9.71 0.70
C HIS A 547 35.94 10.07 1.71
#